data_AF-A0A7S2E9B3-F1
#
_entry.id   AF-A0A7S2E9B3-F1
#
_cell.length_a   1.000
_cell.length_b   1.000
_cell.length_c   1.000
_cell.angle_alpha   90.00
_cell.angle_beta   90.00
_cell.angle_gamma   90.00
#
_symmetry.space_group_name_H-M   'P 1'
#
loop_
_entity.id
_entity.type
_entity.pdbx_description
1 polymer ?
#
loop_
_entity_poly.entity_id
_entity_poly.type
_entity_poly.pdbx_seq_one_letter_code
_entity_poly.pdbx_strand_id
1 'polypeptide(L)'
;SRTTPATKNINIGDQVHVRLEHKQCKGEVLRIEPDMRAAYLSYEAYPSLYDEFQPYELLRAPTSCGDGAEIPNGDVKPGMVVLNRWGETKDEYRAVVKYTVSETMYRIRLDLARCTVDRWMQSSSILTEKEQEKKDEE
;
A
#
# COMPACT_ATOMS: atom_id res chain seq x y z
N SER A 1 3.69 -1.43 -24.55
CA SER A 1 2.75 -0.40 -24.09
C SER A 1 2.75 -0.39 -22.58
N ARG A 2 3.25 0.67 -21.95
CA ARG A 2 3.22 0.83 -20.49
C ARG A 2 1.80 1.18 -20.10
N THR A 3 1.07 0.26 -19.48
CA THR A 3 -0.25 0.49 -18.92
C THR A 3 -0.12 1.46 -17.74
N THR A 4 -0.57 2.70 -17.94
CA THR A 4 -0.77 3.68 -16.87
C THR A 4 -1.81 3.09 -15.91
N PRO A 5 -1.52 2.92 -14.60
CA PRO A 5 -2.55 2.49 -13.67
C PRO A 5 -3.65 3.54 -13.64
N ALA A 6 -4.90 3.08 -13.74
CA ALA A 6 -6.09 3.92 -13.75
C ALA A 6 -6.00 4.95 -12.62
N THR A 7 -6.09 6.24 -12.96
CA THR A 7 -6.29 7.31 -11.99
C THR A 7 -7.59 7.01 -11.26
N LYS A 8 -7.47 6.46 -10.04
CA LYS A 8 -8.57 6.38 -9.10
C LYS A 8 -9.14 7.79 -8.95
N ASN A 9 -10.47 7.93 -8.97
CA ASN A 9 -11.12 9.17 -8.59
C ASN A 9 -10.79 9.43 -7.11
N ILE A 10 -9.97 10.45 -6.86
CA ILE A 10 -9.63 10.92 -5.51
C ILE A 10 -10.52 12.12 -5.24
N ASN A 11 -11.16 12.17 -4.06
CA ASN A 11 -12.03 13.25 -3.61
C ASN A 11 -11.44 13.98 -2.40
N ILE A 12 -11.90 15.22 -2.17
CA ILE A 12 -11.59 15.95 -0.94
C ILE A 12 -12.20 15.19 0.25
N GLY A 13 -11.41 15.03 1.32
CA GLY A 13 -11.75 14.23 2.50
C GLY A 13 -11.31 12.76 2.40
N ASP A 14 -10.87 12.28 1.22
CA ASP A 14 -10.38 10.92 1.11
C ASP A 14 -9.10 10.74 1.94
N GLN A 15 -9.03 9.63 2.67
CA GLN A 15 -7.79 9.15 3.24
C GLN A 15 -6.96 8.52 2.12
N VAL A 16 -5.66 8.80 2.08
CA VAL A 16 -4.72 8.26 1.10
C VAL A 16 -3.41 7.87 1.78
N HIS A 17 -2.71 6.93 1.16
CA HIS A 17 -1.33 6.66 1.49
C HIS A 17 -0.42 7.36 0.49
N VAL A 18 0.50 8.17 1.00
CA VAL A 18 1.56 8.78 0.21
C VAL A 18 2.88 8.17 0.59
N ARG A 19 3.65 7.90 -0.45
CA ARG A 19 5.00 7.43 -0.30
C ARG A 19 5.97 8.61 -0.29
N LEU A 20 6.40 9.00 0.90
CA LEU A 20 7.56 9.88 1.10
C LEU A 20 8.85 9.05 1.03
N GLU A 21 10.01 9.69 0.83
CA GLU A 21 11.25 9.04 0.40
C GLU A 21 11.65 7.77 1.18
N HIS A 22 11.38 7.75 2.49
CA HIS A 22 11.73 6.63 3.37
C HIS A 22 10.54 6.04 4.12
N LYS A 23 9.31 6.51 3.89
CA LYS A 23 8.15 6.13 4.70
C LYS A 23 6.83 6.22 3.93
N GLN A 24 5.91 5.32 4.23
CA GLN A 24 4.50 5.53 3.88
C GLN A 24 3.83 6.37 4.95
N CYS A 25 3.18 7.44 4.52
CA CYS A 25 2.46 8.36 5.38
C CYS A 25 0.98 8.30 5.01
N LYS A 26 0.14 8.15 6.04
CA LYS A 26 -1.30 8.37 5.93
C LYS A 26 -1.56 9.86 5.85
N GLY A 27 -2.40 10.27 4.91
CA GLY A 27 -2.81 11.64 4.80
C GLY A 27 -4.24 11.79 4.30
N GLU A 28 -4.83 12.93 4.60
CA GLU A 28 -6.15 13.34 4.17
C GLU A 28 -6.04 14.31 3.01
N VAL A 29 -6.86 14.13 1.98
CA VAL A 29 -6.95 15.05 0.85
C VAL A 29 -7.72 16.30 1.26
N LEU A 30 -7.04 17.42 1.38
CA LEU A 30 -7.67 18.71 1.72
C LEU A 30 -8.10 19.50 0.48
N ARG A 31 -7.39 19.34 -0.63
CA ARG A 31 -7.66 20.05 -1.89
C ARG A 31 -7.20 19.25 -3.10
N ILE A 32 -7.86 19.44 -4.23
CA ILE A 32 -7.54 18.80 -5.50
C ILE A 32 -7.25 19.90 -6.53
N GLU A 33 -6.13 19.76 -7.23
CA GLU A 33 -5.74 20.63 -8.35
C GLU A 33 -5.67 19.80 -9.63
N PRO A 34 -6.77 19.73 -10.41
CA PRO A 34 -6.85 18.91 -11.61
C PRO A 34 -5.81 19.29 -12.66
N ASP A 35 -5.58 20.59 -12.85
CA ASP A 35 -4.63 21.12 -13.84
C ASP A 35 -3.19 20.71 -13.53
N MET A 36 -2.85 20.57 -12.24
CA MET A 36 -1.55 20.11 -11.77
C MET A 36 -1.46 18.59 -11.63
N ARG A 37 -2.59 17.86 -11.78
CA ARG A 37 -2.73 16.43 -11.44
C ARG A 37 -2.17 16.11 -10.05
N ALA A 38 -2.48 16.97 -9.07
CA ALA A 38 -1.97 16.90 -7.71
C ALA A 38 -3.07 17.12 -6.67
N ALA A 39 -2.86 16.61 -5.45
CA ALA A 39 -3.72 16.85 -4.31
C ALA A 39 -2.90 17.44 -3.16
N TYR A 40 -3.47 18.39 -2.43
CA TYR A 40 -2.90 18.94 -1.21
C TYR A 40 -3.30 18.06 -0.03
N LEU A 41 -2.33 17.61 0.75
CA LEU A 41 -2.56 16.62 1.79
C LEU A 41 -2.15 17.15 3.16
N SER A 42 -2.89 16.70 4.17
CA SER A 42 -2.46 16.76 5.57
C SER A 42 -2.08 15.38 6.07
N TYR A 43 -0.92 15.25 6.72
CA TYR A 43 -0.41 13.96 7.16
C TYR A 43 -0.77 13.66 8.62
N GLU A 44 -1.32 12.47 8.90
CA GLU A 44 -1.80 12.09 10.24
C GLU A 44 -0.68 12.12 11.31
N ALA A 45 0.54 11.78 10.92
CA ALA A 45 1.69 11.71 11.83
C ALA A 45 2.49 13.02 11.96
N TYR A 46 2.07 14.10 11.27
CA TYR A 46 2.82 15.35 11.23
C TYR A 46 1.92 16.57 11.47
N PRO A 47 2.46 17.66 12.05
CA PRO A 47 1.75 18.93 12.10
C PRO A 47 1.43 19.48 10.70
N SER A 48 0.40 20.33 10.60
CA SER A 48 -0.03 20.92 9.33
C SER A 48 1.01 21.79 8.61
N LEU A 49 2.12 22.13 9.27
CA LEU A 49 3.27 22.76 8.64
C LEU A 49 3.90 21.90 7.54
N TYR A 50 3.69 20.59 7.60
CA TYR A 50 4.21 19.62 6.63
C TYR A 50 3.22 19.30 5.51
N ASP A 51 2.05 19.94 5.50
CA ASP A 51 1.06 19.76 4.45
C ASP A 51 1.64 20.22 3.10
N GLU A 52 1.43 19.43 2.05
CA GLU A 52 2.02 19.70 0.75
C GLU A 52 1.21 19.14 -0.41
N PHE A 53 1.55 19.61 -1.61
CA PHE A 53 1.01 19.05 -2.85
C PHE A 53 1.75 17.78 -3.25
N GLN A 54 0.98 16.71 -3.48
CA GLN A 54 1.47 15.43 -3.94
C GLN A 54 0.83 15.06 -5.29
N PRO A 55 1.64 14.69 -6.31
CA PRO A 55 1.12 14.20 -7.59
C PRO A 55 0.23 12.97 -7.41
N TYR A 56 -0.85 12.86 -8.19
CA TYR A 56 -1.76 11.70 -8.15
C TYR A 56 -1.07 10.35 -8.33
N GLU A 57 0.05 10.34 -9.08
CA GLU A 57 0.84 9.14 -9.34
C GLU A 57 1.52 8.59 -8.09
N LEU A 58 1.65 9.39 -7.03
CA LEU A 58 2.18 8.99 -5.73
C LEU A 58 1.07 8.66 -4.72
N LEU A 59 -0.16 9.10 -4.99
CA LEU A 59 -1.31 8.81 -4.14
C LEU A 59 -1.76 7.37 -4.34
N ARG A 60 -1.93 6.66 -3.24
CA ARG A 60 -2.58 5.36 -3.23
C ARG A 60 -3.82 5.49 -2.38
N ALA A 61 -4.90 4.84 -2.81
CA ALA A 61 -6.01 4.61 -1.90
C ALA A 61 -5.47 3.92 -0.64
N PRO A 62 -6.14 4.08 0.51
CA PRO A 62 -5.89 3.21 1.62
C PRO A 62 -6.18 1.80 1.11
N THR A 63 -5.14 1.03 0.82
CA THR A 63 -5.22 -0.39 1.17
C THR A 63 -5.59 -0.35 2.63
N SER A 64 -6.66 -1.02 3.04
CA SER A 64 -7.13 -1.08 4.42
C SER A 64 -5.99 -1.56 5.31
N CYS A 65 -5.13 -0.62 5.70
CA CYS A 65 -3.86 -0.86 6.34
C CYS A 65 -4.17 -0.96 7.82
N GLY A 66 -4.16 -2.20 8.29
CA GLY A 66 -4.69 -2.61 9.58
C GLY A 66 -5.55 -3.87 9.55
N ASP A 67 -6.21 -4.17 8.41
CA ASP A 67 -7.25 -5.22 8.35
C ASP A 67 -6.91 -6.41 7.45
N GLY A 68 -5.70 -6.47 6.90
CA GLY A 68 -5.21 -7.67 6.23
C GLY A 68 -5.22 -8.83 7.23
N ALA A 69 -6.07 -9.82 6.99
CA ALA A 69 -6.10 -11.03 7.81
C ALA A 69 -4.86 -11.86 7.51
N GLU A 70 -4.31 -12.52 8.55
CA GLU A 70 -3.28 -13.54 8.36
C GLU A 70 -3.79 -14.62 7.40
N ILE A 71 -2.95 -15.01 6.46
CA ILE A 71 -3.27 -16.10 5.55
C ILE A 71 -2.95 -17.40 6.30
N PRO A 72 -3.88 -18.39 6.36
CA PRO A 72 -3.60 -19.68 6.97
C PRO A 72 -2.32 -20.31 6.40
N ASN A 73 -1.57 -20.98 7.27
CA ASN A 73 -0.36 -21.69 6.87
C ASN A 73 -0.70 -22.72 5.77
N GLY A 74 0.10 -22.76 4.71
CA GLY A 74 -0.12 -23.65 3.56
C GLY A 74 -0.98 -23.08 2.43
N ASP A 75 -1.76 -22.03 2.68
CA ASP A 75 -2.57 -21.36 1.65
C ASP A 75 -1.77 -20.31 0.86
N VAL A 76 -0.60 -19.92 1.36
CA VAL A 76 0.31 -18.99 0.68
C VAL A 76 1.07 -19.72 -0.43
N LYS A 77 0.82 -19.33 -1.68
CA LYS A 77 1.38 -19.95 -2.89
C LYS A 77 2.27 -18.99 -3.66
N PRO A 78 3.32 -19.48 -4.36
CA PRO A 78 4.10 -18.68 -5.29
C PRO A 78 3.21 -17.98 -6.32
N GLY A 79 3.51 -16.72 -6.61
CA GLY A 79 2.76 -15.86 -7.52
C GLY A 79 1.66 -15.03 -6.84
N MET A 80 1.26 -15.35 -5.60
CA MET A 80 0.29 -14.54 -4.87
C MET A 80 0.83 -13.15 -4.56
N VAL A 81 -0.03 -12.14 -4.75
CA VAL A 81 0.17 -10.80 -4.22
C VAL A 81 -0.35 -10.78 -2.79
N VAL A 82 0.47 -10.27 -1.88
CA VAL A 82 0.18 -10.23 -0.44
C VAL A 82 0.61 -8.88 0.13
N LEU A 83 0.08 -8.54 1.30
CA LEU A 83 0.65 -7.49 2.14
C LEU A 83 1.66 -8.11 3.10
N ASN A 84 2.74 -7.40 3.37
CA ASN A 84 3.75 -7.84 4.31
C ASN A 84 4.03 -6.74 5.34
N ARG A 85 3.88 -7.06 6.62
CA ARG A 85 4.31 -6.17 7.71
C ARG A 85 5.82 -6.28 7.89
N TRP A 86 6.51 -5.17 7.75
CA TRP A 86 7.96 -5.13 7.87
C TRP A 86 8.47 -3.83 8.50
N GLY A 87 9.58 -3.93 9.24
CA GLY A 87 10.17 -2.83 9.99
C GLY A 87 9.57 -2.62 11.37
N GLU A 88 10.20 -1.77 12.19
CA GLU A 88 9.80 -1.48 13.58
C GLU A 88 8.43 -0.79 13.66
N THR A 89 8.11 0.01 12.64
CA THR A 89 6.81 0.68 12.46
C THR A 89 5.70 -0.26 12.01
N LYS A 90 6.04 -1.54 11.69
CA LYS A 90 5.13 -2.54 11.13
C LYS A 90 4.36 -2.03 9.90
N ASP A 91 5.04 -1.23 9.08
CA ASP A 91 4.47 -0.74 7.83
C ASP A 91 4.13 -1.92 6.91
N GLU A 92 3.03 -1.80 6.18
CA GLU A 92 2.54 -2.83 5.27
C GLU A 92 3.02 -2.54 3.85
N TYR A 93 3.73 -3.51 3.27
CA TYR A 93 4.29 -3.41 1.93
C TYR A 93 3.64 -4.45 1.03
N ARG A 94 3.32 -4.04 -0.20
CA ARG A 94 2.90 -4.98 -1.22
C ARG A 94 4.06 -5.88 -1.60
N ALA A 95 3.81 -7.17 -1.69
CA ALA A 95 4.81 -8.16 -2.04
C ALA A 95 4.23 -9.24 -2.94
N VAL A 96 5.13 -9.92 -3.66
CA VAL A 96 4.79 -11.13 -4.43
C VAL A 96 5.52 -12.32 -3.82
N VAL A 97 4.80 -13.38 -3.52
CA VAL A 97 5.40 -14.64 -3.06
C VAL A 97 6.18 -15.27 -4.21
N LYS A 98 7.47 -15.51 -4.01
CA LYS A 98 8.37 -16.12 -5.01
C LYS A 98 8.48 -17.62 -4.83
N TYR A 99 8.66 -18.06 -3.59
CA TYR A 99 8.87 -19.47 -3.26
C TYR A 99 8.28 -19.77 -1.88
N THR A 100 7.73 -20.97 -1.76
CA THR A 100 7.31 -21.55 -0.48
C THR A 100 8.35 -22.58 -0.08
N VAL A 101 9.00 -22.39 1.07
CA VAL A 101 9.98 -23.34 1.60
C VAL A 101 9.33 -24.29 2.59
N SER A 102 8.47 -23.74 3.43
CA SER A 102 7.60 -24.48 4.35
C SER A 102 6.28 -23.73 4.49
N GLU A 103 5.33 -24.32 5.21
CA GLU A 103 4.06 -23.69 5.55
C GLU A 103 4.21 -22.41 6.41
N THR A 104 5.41 -22.16 6.95
CA THR A 104 5.69 -21.03 7.84
C THR A 104 6.77 -20.09 7.30
N MET A 105 7.41 -20.41 6.16
CA MET A 105 8.55 -19.65 5.65
C MET A 105 8.50 -19.50 4.13
N TYR A 106 8.52 -18.24 3.70
CA TYR A 106 8.32 -17.86 2.31
C TYR A 106 9.41 -16.90 1.83
N ARG A 107 9.82 -17.06 0.58
CA ARG A 107 10.58 -16.01 -0.11
C ARG A 107 9.58 -15.07 -0.75
N ILE A 108 9.61 -13.80 -0.38
CA ILE A 108 8.77 -12.78 -1.00
C ILE A 108 9.64 -11.70 -1.66
N ARG A 109 9.10 -11.07 -2.69
CA ARG A 109 9.65 -9.87 -3.31
C ARG A 109 8.84 -8.67 -2.85
N LEU A 110 9.42 -7.86 -1.98
CA LEU A 110 8.83 -6.62 -1.49
C LEU A 110 8.96 -5.52 -2.52
N ASP A 111 7.91 -4.73 -2.68
CA ASP A 111 7.91 -3.50 -3.46
C ASP A 111 8.18 -2.29 -2.56
N LEU A 112 9.43 -1.84 -2.57
CA LEU A 112 9.89 -0.63 -1.87
C LEU A 112 9.96 0.57 -2.84
N ALA A 113 9.07 0.65 -3.83
CA ALA A 113 8.89 1.64 -4.91
C ALA A 113 10.12 2.00 -5.74
N ARG A 114 11.22 2.40 -5.11
CA ARG A 114 12.48 2.70 -5.79
C ARG A 114 13.28 1.43 -6.05
N CYS A 115 12.99 0.35 -5.32
CA CYS A 115 13.60 -0.94 -5.54
C CYS A 115 12.66 -2.08 -5.14
N THR A 116 12.98 -3.26 -5.63
CA THR A 116 12.40 -4.50 -5.12
C THR A 116 13.46 -5.24 -4.32
N VAL A 117 13.06 -5.83 -3.20
CA VAL A 117 13.97 -6.59 -2.35
C VAL A 117 13.39 -7.97 -2.07
N ASP A 118 14.19 -9.00 -2.33
CA ASP A 118 13.81 -10.37 -2.01
C ASP A 118 14.20 -10.67 -0.54
N ARG A 119 13.23 -11.15 0.24
CA ARG A 119 13.39 -11.46 1.67
C ARG A 119 12.74 -12.77 2.04
N TRP A 120 13.28 -13.37 3.09
CA TRP A 120 12.64 -14.47 3.79
C TRP A 120 11.69 -13.89 4.83
N MET A 121 10.44 -14.36 4.85
CA MET A 121 9.41 -13.91 5.77
C MET A 121 8.65 -15.07 6.36
N GLN A 122 8.23 -14.90 7.62
CA GLN A 122 7.34 -15.83 8.31
C GLN A 122 5.89 -15.61 7.89
N SER A 123 5.06 -16.66 7.98
CA SER A 123 3.62 -16.58 7.65
C SER A 123 2.88 -15.50 8.43
N SER A 124 3.20 -15.31 9.71
CA SER A 124 2.63 -14.26 10.58
C SER A 124 2.86 -12.83 10.10
N SER A 125 3.81 -12.63 9.18
CA SER A 125 4.10 -11.33 8.56
C SER A 125 3.45 -11.19 7.18
N ILE A 126 2.70 -12.17 6.71
CA ILE A 126 2.05 -12.21 5.39
C ILE A 126 0.54 -12.12 5.57
N LEU A 127 -0.07 -11.13 4.93
CA LEU A 127 -1.47 -10.79 5.09
C LEU A 127 -2.18 -10.76 3.74
N THR A 128 -3.49 -10.97 3.78
CA THR A 128 -4.39 -10.83 2.63
C THR A 128 -4.42 -9.38 2.11
N GLU A 129 -4.39 -9.22 0.79
CA GLU A 129 -4.77 -7.97 0.13
C GLU A 129 -6.31 -7.97 0.09
N LYS A 130 -6.99 -7.21 0.96
CA LYS A 130 -8.45 -7.04 0.83
C LYS A 130 -8.71 -6.23 -0.44
N GLU A 131 -9.33 -6.88 -1.43
CA GLU A 131 -9.92 -6.15 -2.56
C GLU A 131 -11.04 -5.26 -2.04
N GLN A 132 -11.07 -4.03 -2.54
CA GLN A 132 -12.11 -3.07 -2.23
C GLN A 132 -13.44 -3.65 -2.73
N GLU A 133 -14.34 -4.04 -1.82
CA GLU A 133 -15.73 -4.33 -2.20
C GLU A 133 -16.27 -3.07 -2.90
N LYS A 134 -16.52 -3.18 -4.20
CA LYS A 134 -17.35 -2.21 -4.90
C LYS A 134 -18.72 -2.27 -4.24
N LYS A 135 -19.04 -1.26 -3.44
CA LYS A 135 -20.43 -0.89 -3.22
C LYS A 135 -20.94 -0.31 -4.53
N ASP A 136 -21.46 -1.20 -5.38
CA ASP A 136 -22.40 -0.79 -6.41
C ASP A 136 -23.68 -0.38 -5.63
N GLU A 137 -23.90 0.93 -5.51
CA GLU A 137 -25.15 1.49 -4.99
C GLU A 137 -26.27 1.21 -6.02
N GLU A 138 -27.36 0.63 -5.53
CA GLU A 138 -28.64 0.43 -6.23
C GLU A 138 -29.51 1.70 -6.12
#